data_AF-A0A921BMU4-F1
#
_entry.id   AF-A0A921BMU4-F1
#
_cell.length_a   1.000
_cell.length_b   1.000
_cell.length_c   1.000
_cell.angle_alpha   90.00
_cell.angle_beta   90.00
_cell.angle_gamma   90.00
#
_symmetry.space_group_name_H-M   'P 1'
#
loop_
_entity.id
_entity.type
_entity.pdbx_description
1 polymer ?
#
loop_
_entity_poly.entity_id
_entity_poly.type
_entity_poly.pdbx_seq_one_letter_code
_entity_poly.pdbx_strand_id
1 'polypeptide(L)' 'MVYVVQPGDTLWPIAKRITPDDRDIRHTVDRLAASTGGAMLQPGQRVVLPSS' A
#
# COMPACT_ATOMS: atom_id res chain seq x y z
N MET A 1 5.69 -7.91 -5.90
CA MET A 1 6.93 -7.13 -5.60
C MET A 1 6.95 -6.78 -4.11
N VAL A 2 8.12 -6.56 -3.48
CA VAL A 2 8.19 -6.10 -2.07
C VAL A 2 8.63 -4.64 -2.05
N TYR A 3 7.82 -3.78 -1.44
CA TYR A 3 8.12 -2.36 -1.24
C TYR A 3 8.55 -2.11 0.20
N VAL A 4 9.61 -1.32 0.38
CA VAL A 4 10.08 -0.91 1.72
C VAL A 4 9.64 0.51 1.97
N VAL A 5 8.77 0.68 2.96
CA VAL A 5 8.23 1.99 3.37
C VAL A 5 9.36 2.92 3.77
N GLN A 6 9.37 4.13 3.20
CA GLN A 6 10.27 5.20 3.59
C GLN A 6 9.61 6.14 4.60
N PRO A 7 10.39 6.89 5.40
CA PRO A 7 9.85 7.96 6.23
C PRO A 7 9.02 8.95 5.40
N GLY A 8 7.76 9.16 5.79
CA GLY A 8 6.82 10.04 5.08
C GLY A 8 5.95 9.33 4.03
N ASP A 9 6.20 8.05 3.75
CA ASP A 9 5.30 7.27 2.91
C ASP A 9 3.97 7.00 3.63
N THR A 10 2.91 7.00 2.83
CA THR A 10 1.57 6.58 3.27
C THR A 10 1.07 5.48 2.35
N LEU A 11 0.02 4.78 2.77
CA LEU A 11 -0.61 3.75 1.94
C LEU A 11 -1.15 4.31 0.62
N TRP A 12 -1.48 5.61 0.57
CA TRP A 12 -2.12 6.25 -0.57
C TRP A 12 -1.28 6.27 -1.86
N PRO A 13 -0.04 6.81 -1.89
CA PRO A 13 0.82 6.76 -3.08
C PRO A 13 1.22 5.33 -3.48
N ILE A 14 1.34 4.41 -2.51
CA ILE A 14 1.62 2.99 -2.78
C ILE A 14 0.42 2.35 -3.49
N ALA A 15 -0.78 2.52 -2.91
CA ALA A 15 -2.03 2.06 -3.50
C ALA A 15 -2.23 2.65 -4.89
N LYS A 16 -1.90 3.93 -5.10
CA LYS A 16 -1.99 4.60 -6.40
C LYS A 16 -1.17 3.92 -7.49
N ARG A 17 0.00 3.37 -7.15
CA ARG A 17 0.86 2.71 -8.14
C ARG A 17 0.36 1.33 -8.55
N ILE A 18 -0.42 0.67 -7.70
CA ILE A 18 -0.89 -0.70 -7.93
C ILE A 18 -2.39 -0.77 -8.25
N THR A 19 -3.13 0.32 -8.05
CA THR A 19 -4.56 0.37 -8.35
C THR A 19 -4.72 0.62 -9.85
N PRO A 20 -5.37 -0.29 -10.59
CA PRO A 20 -5.71 -0.06 -11.98
C PRO A 20 -6.78 1.04 -12.10
N ASP A 21 -6.80 1.73 -13.24
CA ASP A 21 -7.65 2.91 -13.45
C ASP A 21 -9.16 2.63 -13.33
N ASP A 22 -9.57 1.36 -13.43
CA ASP A 22 -10.95 0.88 -13.30
C ASP A 22 -11.38 0.58 -11.85
N ARG A 23 -10.48 0.72 -10.87
CA ARG A 23 -10.74 0.38 -9.46
C ARG A 23 -10.55 1.59 -8.54
N ASP A 24 -11.42 1.72 -7.53
CA ASP A 24 -11.24 2.75 -6.50
C ASP A 24 -10.00 2.46 -5.65
N ILE A 25 -9.12 3.45 -5.57
CA ILE A 25 -7.90 3.45 -4.75
C ILE A 25 -8.20 3.16 -3.28
N ARG A 26 -9.37 3.57 -2.76
CA ARG A 26 -9.79 3.36 -1.38
C ARG A 26 -9.86 1.88 -1.03
N HIS A 27 -10.41 1.06 -1.94
CA HIS A 27 -10.43 -0.38 -1.74
C HIS A 27 -9.02 -0.98 -1.69
N THR A 28 -8.10 -0.46 -2.50
CA THR A 28 -6.71 -0.91 -2.46
C THR A 28 -6.00 -0.48 -1.18
N VAL A 29 -6.24 0.75 -0.70
CA VAL A 29 -5.73 1.26 0.58
C VAL A 29 -6.25 0.41 1.73
N ASP A 30 -7.55 0.11 1.78
CA ASP A 30 -8.14 -0.73 2.83
C ASP A 30 -7.56 -2.14 2.84
N ARG A 31 -7.36 -2.75 1.66
CA ARG A 31 -6.72 -4.06 1.57
C ARG A 31 -5.27 -4.04 1.99
N LEU A 32 -4.53 -3.00 1.60
CA LEU A 32 -3.14 -2.84 2.04
C LEU A 32 -3.10 -2.66 3.56
N ALA A 33 -3.94 -1.79 4.13
CA ALA A 33 -4.04 -1.59 5.57
C ALA A 33 -4.34 -2.89 6.31
N ALA A 34 -5.30 -3.67 5.83
CA ALA A 34 -5.60 -4.99 6.39
C ALA A 34 -4.40 -5.94 6.32
N SER A 35 -3.63 -5.93 5.23
CA SER A 35 -2.43 -6.75 5.06
C SER A 35 -1.25 -6.30 5.92
N THR A 36 -1.13 -4.99 6.19
CA THR A 36 -0.05 -4.39 6.97
C THR A 36 -0.32 -4.34 8.47
N GLY A 37 -1.51 -4.78 8.92
CA GLY A 37 -1.94 -4.72 10.32
C GLY A 37 -2.44 -3.35 10.77
N GLY A 38 -2.79 -2.47 9.82
CA GLY A 38 -3.33 -1.14 10.08
C GLY A 38 -2.97 -0.13 8.98
N ALA A 39 -3.56 1.07 9.10
CA ALA A 39 -3.34 2.19 8.18
C ALA A 39 -1.98 2.91 8.39
N MET A 40 -1.35 2.70 9.54
CA MET A 40 -0.07 3.31 9.89
C MET A 40 1.07 2.46 9.36
N LEU A 41 1.84 3.04 8.44
CA LEU A 41 3.07 2.42 7.94
C LEU A 41 4.24 2.81 8.84
N GLN A 42 5.09 1.83 9.15
CA GLN A 42 6.35 2.09 9.84
C GLN A 42 7.50 2.19 8.82
N PRO A 43 8.37 3.21 8.91
CA PRO A 43 9.55 3.26 8.06
C PRO A 43 10.39 1.98 8.21
N GLY A 44 10.81 1.39 7.08
CA GLY A 44 11.49 0.09 7.02
C GLY A 44 10.55 -1.12 6.95
N GLN A 45 9.23 -0.93 7.09
CA GLN A 45 8.25 -1.99 6.93
C GLN A 45 8.22 -2.51 5.49
N ARG A 46 8.15 -3.83 5.34
CA ARG A 46 8.10 -4.51 4.04
C ARG A 46 6.65 -4.79 3.69
N VAL A 47 6.13 -4.10 2.68
CA VAL A 47 4.79 -4.30 2.16
C VAL A 47 4.88 -5.16 0.91
N VAL A 48 4.19 -6.29 0.93
CA VAL A 48 4.08 -7.16 -0.26
C VAL A 48 3.03 -6.55 -1.17
N LEU A 49 3.48 -6.00 -2.28
CA LEU A 49 2.59 -5.49 -3.32
C LEU A 49 2.16 -6.66 -4.22
N PRO A 50 0.84 -6.88 -4.39
CA PRO A 50 0.36 -7.83 -5.37
C PRO A 50 0.82 -7.35 -6.75
N SER A 51 1.59 -8.18 -7.45
CA SER A 51 1.83 -8.02 -8.87
C SER A 51 0.58 -8.49 -9.58
N SER A 52 -0.24 -7.55 -10.05
CA SER A 52 -1.27 -7.84 -11.06
C SER A 52 -0.63 -8.17 -12.40
#